data_AF-A0AAU6QT39-F1
#
_entry.id   AF-A0AAU6QT39-F1
#
_cell.length_a   1.000
_cell.length_b   1.000
_cell.length_c   1.000
_cell.angle_alpha   90.00
_cell.angle_beta   90.00
_cell.angle_gamma   90.00
#
_symmetry.space_group_name_H-M   'P 1'
#
loop_
_entity.id
_entity.type
_entity.pdbx_description
1 polymer ?
#
loop_
_entity_poly.entity_id
_entity_poly.type
_entity_poly.pdbx_seq_one_letter_code
_entity_poly.pdbx_strand_id
1 'polypeptide(L)'
;MAIGQGANASAANSVALGAGSVASEANTVSVGSQGSERRITNVAAGVNATDAVNVSQLNGAMSGMQGEINSVARNAYSGVAAATALTMIPDVDAGKTLSIGVGTGNYKGYQATALGGTARITQNMKVKAGVSYSSGGTVWGAGMSYQW
;
A
#
# COMPACT_ATOMS: atom_id res chain seq x y z
N MET A 1 -30.90 32.27 -5.94
CA MET A 1 -30.72 32.94 -7.25
C MET A 1 -30.83 31.90 -8.35
N ALA A 2 -31.58 32.14 -9.41
CA ALA A 2 -31.71 31.19 -10.52
C ALA A 2 -31.36 31.87 -11.85
N ILE A 3 -30.52 31.23 -12.66
CA ILE A 3 -30.05 31.73 -13.96
C ILE A 3 -30.32 30.65 -15.02
N GLY A 4 -31.23 30.93 -15.94
CA GLY A 4 -31.62 30.03 -17.03
C GLY A 4 -33.10 29.67 -17.02
N GLN A 5 -33.64 29.28 -18.18
CA GLN A 5 -35.04 28.89 -18.30
C GLN A 5 -35.34 27.65 -17.44
N GLY A 6 -36.38 27.71 -16.62
CA GLY A 6 -36.75 26.60 -15.73
C GLY A 6 -35.75 26.31 -14.60
N ALA A 7 -34.75 27.15 -14.38
CA ALA A 7 -33.85 27.03 -13.23
C ALA A 7 -34.62 27.32 -11.92
N ASN A 8 -34.42 26.51 -10.89
CA ASN A 8 -35.10 26.64 -9.60
C ASN A 8 -34.08 26.63 -8.45
N ALA A 9 -33.97 27.74 -7.72
CA ALA A 9 -33.14 27.85 -6.52
C ALA A 9 -34.05 28.08 -5.30
N SER A 10 -34.47 26.99 -4.67
CA SER A 10 -35.44 27.00 -3.57
C SER A 10 -34.79 27.05 -2.18
N ALA A 11 -33.50 26.71 -2.07
CA ALA A 11 -32.79 26.71 -0.79
C ALA A 11 -32.16 28.06 -0.43
N ALA A 12 -31.98 28.30 0.87
CA ALA A 12 -31.36 29.52 1.39
C ALA A 12 -29.92 29.68 0.89
N ASN A 13 -29.54 30.90 0.50
CA ASN A 13 -28.20 31.23 0.00
C ASN A 13 -27.72 30.29 -1.14
N SER A 14 -28.62 29.90 -2.06
CA SER A 14 -28.30 28.98 -3.16
C SER A 14 -28.31 29.66 -4.54
N VAL A 15 -27.60 29.05 -5.49
CA VAL A 15 -27.59 29.43 -6.91
C VAL A 15 -27.91 28.22 -7.78
N ALA A 16 -28.92 28.32 -8.65
CA ALA A 16 -29.16 27.37 -9.73
C ALA A 16 -28.66 27.98 -11.04
N LEU A 17 -27.62 27.41 -11.63
CA LEU A 17 -26.94 27.91 -12.82
C LEU A 17 -27.18 26.98 -14.02
N GLY A 18 -27.86 27.49 -15.05
CA GLY A 18 -28.21 26.77 -16.27
C GLY A 18 -29.69 26.39 -16.34
N ALA A 19 -30.18 26.17 -17.56
CA ALA A 19 -31.58 25.83 -17.80
C ALA A 19 -31.97 24.50 -17.11
N GLY A 20 -33.10 24.46 -16.41
CA GLY A 20 -33.55 23.26 -15.68
C GLY A 20 -32.65 22.82 -14.52
N SER A 21 -31.69 23.66 -14.08
CA SER A 21 -30.90 23.38 -12.88
C SER A 21 -31.74 23.54 -11.62
N VAL A 22 -31.50 22.70 -10.61
CA VAL A 22 -32.22 22.73 -9.33
C VAL A 22 -31.21 22.82 -8.19
N ALA A 23 -31.30 23.89 -7.39
CA ALA A 23 -30.49 24.10 -6.19
C ALA A 23 -31.40 24.00 -4.95
N SER A 24 -31.46 22.80 -4.36
CA SER A 24 -32.32 22.45 -3.23
C SER A 24 -31.58 22.35 -1.89
N GLU A 25 -30.28 22.62 -1.86
CA GLU A 25 -29.45 22.61 -0.65
C GLU A 25 -28.91 24.01 -0.32
N ALA A 26 -28.87 24.35 0.97
CA ALA A 26 -28.43 25.66 1.41
C ALA A 26 -26.93 25.87 1.16
N ASN A 27 -26.52 27.08 0.80
CA ASN A 27 -25.12 27.44 0.52
C ASN A 27 -24.47 26.66 -0.65
N THR A 28 -25.27 26.28 -1.66
CA THR A 28 -24.76 25.53 -2.83
C THR A 28 -24.92 26.30 -4.14
N VAL A 29 -24.08 25.94 -5.12
CA VAL A 29 -24.24 26.31 -6.52
C VAL A 29 -24.51 25.03 -7.31
N SER A 30 -25.75 24.83 -7.76
CA SER A 30 -26.11 23.71 -8.62
C SER A 30 -25.94 24.07 -10.09
N VAL A 31 -25.24 23.21 -10.84
CA VAL A 31 -25.06 23.36 -12.29
C VAL A 31 -25.95 22.44 -13.12
N GLY A 32 -26.91 21.76 -12.48
CA GLY A 32 -27.79 20.79 -13.14
C GLY A 32 -28.92 20.32 -12.26
N SER A 33 -29.49 19.19 -12.62
CA SER A 33 -30.47 18.47 -11.82
C SER A 33 -30.17 16.98 -11.94
N GLN A 34 -30.79 16.15 -11.09
CA GLN A 34 -30.56 14.70 -11.10
C GLN A 34 -30.83 14.12 -12.49
N GLY A 35 -29.85 13.41 -13.06
CA GLY A 35 -29.93 12.85 -14.42
C GLY A 35 -29.76 13.88 -15.54
N SER A 36 -29.42 15.12 -15.21
CA SER A 36 -29.12 16.23 -16.13
C SER A 36 -27.95 17.06 -15.58
N GLU A 37 -26.91 16.38 -15.12
CA GLU A 37 -25.68 16.99 -14.62
C GLU A 37 -24.87 17.62 -15.75
N ARG A 38 -24.16 18.70 -15.42
CA ARG A 38 -23.26 19.38 -16.36
C ARG A 38 -21.82 19.19 -15.94
N ARG A 39 -20.93 19.15 -16.93
CA ARG A 39 -19.49 19.20 -16.70
C ARG A 39 -19.06 20.65 -16.48
N ILE A 40 -18.17 20.85 -15.51
CA ILE A 40 -17.41 22.09 -15.34
C ILE A 40 -16.07 21.88 -16.04
N THR A 41 -15.82 22.61 -17.12
CA THR A 41 -14.61 22.45 -17.94
C THR A 41 -13.69 23.65 -17.79
N ASN A 42 -12.41 23.49 -18.16
CA ASN A 42 -11.35 24.50 -18.01
C ASN A 42 -11.08 24.90 -16.55
N VAL A 43 -11.19 23.94 -15.63
CA VAL A 43 -10.85 24.12 -14.22
C VAL A 43 -9.32 24.02 -14.07
N ALA A 44 -8.68 25.14 -13.73
CA ALA A 44 -7.26 25.18 -13.39
C ALA A 44 -6.98 24.30 -12.15
N ALA A 45 -5.72 23.90 -11.96
CA ALA A 45 -5.34 23.15 -10.77
C ALA A 45 -5.54 24.01 -9.51
N GLY A 46 -6.22 23.46 -8.50
CA GLY A 46 -6.42 24.14 -7.22
C GLY A 46 -5.11 24.33 -6.46
N VAL A 47 -4.99 25.43 -5.73
CA VAL A 47 -3.80 25.83 -4.97
C VAL A 47 -4.10 25.84 -3.47
N ASN A 48 -5.25 26.38 -3.06
CA ASN A 48 -5.69 26.42 -1.67
C ASN A 48 -6.53 25.18 -1.31
N ALA A 49 -6.65 24.90 -0.01
CA ALA A 49 -7.40 23.75 0.49
C ALA A 49 -8.91 23.77 0.14
N THR A 50 -9.45 24.93 -0.21
CA THR A 50 -10.86 25.12 -0.58
C THR A 50 -11.08 25.25 -2.09
N ASP A 51 -10.03 25.10 -2.91
CA ASP A 51 -10.14 25.18 -4.36
C ASP A 51 -10.69 23.86 -4.92
N ALA A 52 -11.39 23.94 -6.06
CA ALA A 52 -11.84 22.75 -6.77
C ALA A 52 -10.63 21.97 -7.33
N VAL A 53 -10.66 20.64 -7.17
CA VAL A 53 -9.66 19.74 -7.76
C VAL A 53 -10.08 19.36 -9.16
N ASN A 54 -9.14 19.42 -10.12
CA ASN A 54 -9.38 18.94 -11.47
C ASN A 54 -8.91 17.47 -11.66
N VAL A 55 -9.34 16.83 -12.75
CA VAL A 55 -9.05 15.41 -13.02
C VAL A 55 -7.55 15.12 -13.15
N SER A 56 -6.74 16.09 -13.58
CA SER A 56 -5.29 15.89 -13.71
C SER A 56 -4.60 15.74 -12.34
N GLN A 57 -5.03 16.50 -11.33
CA GLN A 57 -4.56 16.38 -9.95
C GLN A 57 -4.98 15.03 -9.34
N LEU A 58 -6.24 14.61 -9.56
CA LEU A 58 -6.72 13.31 -9.09
C LEU A 58 -5.94 12.14 -9.70
N ASN A 59 -5.73 12.15 -11.02
CA ASN A 59 -4.95 11.13 -11.71
C ASN A 59 -3.49 11.09 -11.22
N GLY A 60 -2.90 12.25 -10.96
CA GLY A 60 -1.57 12.35 -10.36
C GLY A 60 -1.50 11.69 -8.98
N ALA A 61 -2.46 12.00 -8.10
CA ALA A 61 -2.56 11.38 -6.78
C ALA A 61 -2.77 9.86 -6.86
N MET A 62 -3.66 9.40 -7.75
CA MET A 62 -3.93 7.97 -7.95
C MET A 62 -2.71 7.22 -8.50
N SER A 63 -1.97 7.82 -9.43
CA SER A 63 -0.71 7.27 -9.93
C SER A 63 0.36 7.16 -8.83
N GLY A 64 0.46 8.18 -7.96
CA GLY A 64 1.35 8.15 -6.80
C GLY A 64 1.00 6.99 -5.87
N MET A 65 -0.28 6.85 -5.52
CA MET A 65 -0.76 5.76 -4.67
C MET A 65 -0.53 4.37 -5.29
N GLN A 66 -0.72 4.22 -6.61
CA GLN A 66 -0.41 2.96 -7.29
C GLN A 66 1.08 2.60 -7.19
N GLY A 67 1.97 3.59 -7.24
CA GLY A 67 3.41 3.40 -7.04
C GLY A 67 3.77 2.94 -5.63
N GLU A 68 3.12 3.51 -4.62
CA GLU A 68 3.29 3.10 -3.22
C GLU A 68 2.79 1.66 -2.99
N ILE A 69 1.62 1.31 -3.53
CA ILE A 69 1.07 -0.06 -3.44
C ILE A 69 2.02 -1.06 -4.07
N ASN A 70 2.59 -0.76 -5.24
CA ASN A 70 3.56 -1.62 -5.90
C ASN A 70 4.84 -1.80 -5.06
N SER A 71 5.27 -0.75 -4.37
CA SER A 71 6.43 -0.79 -3.48
C SER A 71 6.16 -1.65 -2.24
N VAL A 72 4.98 -1.51 -1.63
CA VAL A 72 4.54 -2.35 -0.52
C VAL A 72 4.47 -3.82 -0.93
N ALA A 73 3.88 -4.12 -2.09
CA ALA A 73 3.79 -5.49 -2.61
C ALA A 73 5.18 -6.10 -2.84
N ARG A 74 6.11 -5.34 -3.44
CA ARG A 74 7.50 -5.77 -3.64
C ARG A 74 8.20 -6.07 -2.32
N ASN A 75 8.08 -5.19 -1.34
CA ASN A 75 8.71 -5.38 -0.02
C ASN A 75 8.13 -6.59 0.70
N ALA A 76 6.80 -6.77 0.67
CA ALA A 76 6.15 -7.93 1.26
C ALA A 76 6.59 -9.24 0.60
N TYR A 77 6.59 -9.30 -0.73
CA TYR A 77 6.99 -10.53 -1.45
C TYR A 77 8.46 -10.86 -1.26
N SER A 78 9.33 -9.85 -1.27
CA SER A 78 10.75 -10.02 -0.96
C SER A 78 10.97 -10.48 0.49
N GLY A 79 10.19 -9.94 1.44
CA GLY A 79 10.23 -10.34 2.84
C GLY A 79 9.79 -11.80 3.06
N VAL A 80 8.76 -12.26 2.36
CA VAL A 80 8.35 -13.68 2.38
C VAL A 80 9.45 -14.57 1.84
N ALA A 81 10.04 -14.24 0.68
CA ALA A 81 11.17 -14.98 0.13
C ALA A 81 12.36 -15.02 1.11
N ALA A 82 12.65 -13.91 1.78
CA ALA A 82 13.71 -13.79 2.78
C ALA A 82 13.46 -14.66 4.01
N ALA A 83 12.22 -14.74 4.48
CA ALA A 83 11.82 -15.64 5.56
C ALA A 83 11.94 -17.11 5.14
N THR A 84 11.49 -17.46 3.93
CA THR A 84 11.66 -18.83 3.38
C THR A 84 13.14 -19.20 3.24
N ALA A 85 13.99 -18.25 2.83
CA ALA A 85 15.43 -18.50 2.73
C ALA A 85 16.03 -18.86 4.11
N LEU A 86 15.63 -18.17 5.19
CA LEU A 86 16.11 -18.45 6.55
C LEU A 86 15.72 -19.84 7.04
N THR A 87 14.53 -20.33 6.70
CA THR A 87 14.05 -21.65 7.16
C THR A 87 14.74 -22.81 6.43
N MET A 88 15.27 -22.57 5.23
CA MET A 88 15.98 -23.58 4.43
C MET A 88 17.46 -23.73 4.78
N ILE A 89 17.99 -22.94 5.72
CA ILE A 89 19.36 -23.10 6.23
C ILE A 89 19.45 -24.44 6.99
N PRO A 90 20.33 -25.38 6.61
CA PRO A 90 20.48 -26.67 7.27
C PRO A 90 20.85 -26.53 8.76
N ASP A 91 20.30 -27.43 9.58
CA ASP A 91 20.58 -27.46 11.02
C ASP A 91 21.84 -28.28 11.35
N VAL A 92 22.29 -28.21 12.61
CA VAL A 92 23.46 -28.94 13.10
C VAL A 92 23.19 -30.44 13.30
N ASP A 93 23.97 -31.28 12.60
CA ASP A 93 23.90 -32.74 12.68
C ASP A 93 24.18 -33.29 14.08
N ALA A 94 23.65 -34.48 14.40
CA ALA A 94 23.86 -35.13 15.70
C ALA A 94 25.35 -35.31 16.02
N GLY A 95 25.75 -35.01 17.27
CA GLY A 95 27.14 -35.08 17.72
C GLY A 95 28.03 -33.90 17.29
N LYS A 96 27.53 -32.94 16.50
CA LYS A 96 28.21 -31.67 16.19
C LYS A 96 27.68 -30.52 17.04
N THR A 97 28.48 -29.48 17.26
CA THR A 97 28.15 -28.35 18.15
C THR A 97 27.73 -27.09 17.41
N LEU A 98 28.14 -26.92 16.15
CA LEU A 98 27.84 -25.73 15.34
C LEU A 98 27.60 -26.11 13.87
N SER A 99 26.67 -25.42 13.22
CA SER A 99 26.47 -25.41 11.77
C SER A 99 26.33 -23.98 11.28
N ILE A 100 26.91 -23.66 10.13
CA ILE A 100 26.72 -22.41 9.39
C ILE A 100 26.27 -22.81 8.00
N GLY A 101 25.24 -22.14 7.49
CA GLY A 101 24.69 -22.46 6.20
C GLY A 101 24.13 -21.26 5.46
N VAL A 102 23.82 -21.51 4.19
CA VAL A 102 23.17 -20.56 3.30
C VAL A 102 21.82 -21.15 2.91
N GLY A 103 20.80 -20.30 2.84
CA GLY A 103 19.49 -20.67 2.32
C GLY A 103 19.05 -19.70 1.22
N THR A 104 18.15 -20.16 0.36
CA THR A 104 17.57 -19.32 -0.71
C THR A 104 16.07 -19.49 -0.73
N GLY A 105 15.34 -18.43 -1.06
CA GLY A 105 13.88 -18.44 -1.15
C GLY A 105 13.41 -17.70 -2.39
N ASN A 106 12.30 -18.15 -2.96
CA ASN A 106 11.60 -17.45 -4.03
C ASN A 106 10.11 -17.35 -3.71
N TYR A 107 9.52 -16.18 -3.94
CA TYR A 107 8.08 -15.99 -3.84
C TYR A 107 7.60 -14.98 -4.90
N LYS A 108 6.68 -15.42 -5.77
CA LYS A 108 6.12 -14.61 -6.86
C LYS A 108 7.20 -13.89 -7.71
N GLY A 109 8.31 -14.57 -7.99
CA GLY A 109 9.43 -14.01 -8.77
C GLY A 109 10.45 -13.19 -7.97
N TYR A 110 10.19 -12.90 -6.70
CA TYR A 110 11.15 -12.24 -5.81
C TYR A 110 12.05 -13.28 -5.14
N GLN A 111 13.36 -13.04 -5.16
CA GLN A 111 14.35 -13.94 -4.60
C GLN A 111 15.02 -13.33 -3.36
N ALA A 112 15.45 -14.21 -2.46
CA ALA A 112 16.24 -13.82 -1.30
C ALA A 112 17.27 -14.89 -0.97
N THR A 113 18.36 -14.46 -0.35
CA THR A 113 19.42 -15.32 0.17
C THR A 113 19.57 -15.10 1.66
N ALA A 114 19.89 -16.14 2.40
CA ALA A 114 20.01 -16.13 3.84
C ALA A 114 21.34 -16.73 4.28
N LEU A 115 21.92 -16.16 5.32
CA LEU A 115 23.08 -16.66 6.04
C LEU A 115 22.70 -16.83 7.50
N GLY A 116 23.07 -17.95 8.10
CA GLY A 116 22.75 -18.20 9.49
C GLY A 116 23.46 -19.41 10.02
N GLY A 117 23.32 -19.62 11.32
CA GLY A 117 23.91 -20.74 12.01
C GLY A 117 23.03 -21.28 13.11
N THR A 118 23.24 -22.55 13.40
CA THR A 118 22.58 -23.28 14.48
C THR A 118 23.66 -23.81 15.42
N ALA A 119 23.55 -23.54 16.72
CA ALA A 119 24.44 -24.06 17.75
C ALA A 119 23.68 -25.03 18.66
N ARG A 120 24.29 -26.18 18.96
CA ARG A 120 23.79 -27.15 19.93
C ARG A 120 24.48 -26.89 21.27
N ILE A 121 23.71 -26.47 22.26
CA ILE A 121 24.21 -26.09 23.60
C ILE A 121 24.36 -27.34 24.47
N THR A 122 23.33 -28.20 24.48
CA THR A 122 23.33 -29.51 25.15
C THR A 122 22.77 -30.56 24.19
N GLN A 123 22.79 -31.85 24.57
CA GLN A 123 22.16 -32.90 23.73
C GLN A 123 20.69 -32.63 23.44
N ASN A 124 20.02 -31.88 24.32
CA ASN A 124 18.59 -31.60 24.29
C ASN A 124 18.27 -30.16 23.85
N MET A 125 19.25 -29.26 23.70
CA MET A 125 19.02 -27.84 23.38
C MET A 125 19.75 -27.37 22.13
N LYS A 126 19.04 -26.64 21.27
CA LYS A 126 19.59 -25.95 20.10
C LYS A 126 19.13 -24.51 20.05
N VAL A 127 19.97 -23.64 19.51
CA VAL A 127 19.66 -22.24 19.16
C VAL A 127 20.00 -22.00 17.71
N LYS A 128 19.24 -21.15 17.03
CA LYS A 128 19.43 -20.78 15.63
C LYS A 128 19.33 -19.27 15.49
N ALA A 129 20.17 -18.68 14.66
CA ALA A 129 20.06 -17.28 14.28
C ALA A 129 20.48 -17.11 12.82
N GLY A 130 19.89 -16.14 12.14
CA GLY A 130 20.24 -15.84 10.76
C GLY A 130 19.74 -14.49 10.30
N VAL A 131 20.31 -14.05 9.20
CA VAL A 131 19.96 -12.84 8.45
C VAL A 131 19.72 -13.21 7.00
N SER A 132 18.79 -12.55 6.34
CA SER A 132 18.52 -12.72 4.93
C SER A 132 18.40 -11.40 4.21
N TYR A 133 18.85 -11.40 2.96
CA TYR A 133 18.92 -10.24 2.09
C TYR A 133 18.06 -10.48 0.85
N SER A 134 17.27 -9.47 0.48
CA SER A 134 16.36 -9.50 -0.66
C SER A 134 16.25 -8.11 -1.28
N SER A 135 15.58 -8.01 -2.43
CA SER A 135 15.29 -6.72 -3.07
C SER A 135 14.44 -5.76 -2.21
N GLY A 136 13.73 -6.27 -1.19
CA GLY A 136 12.91 -5.48 -0.27
C GLY A 136 13.59 -5.13 1.05
N GLY A 137 14.87 -5.50 1.20
CA GLY A 137 15.65 -5.24 2.42
C GLY A 137 16.10 -6.51 3.14
N THR A 138 16.48 -6.33 4.40
CA THR A 138 17.06 -7.37 5.26
C THR A 138 16.04 -7.86 6.29
N VAL A 139 15.94 -9.18 6.45
CA VAL A 139 15.16 -9.83 7.51
C VAL A 139 16.13 -10.56 8.44
N TRP A 140 15.86 -10.61 9.73
CA TRP A 140 16.65 -11.39 10.69
C TRP A 140 15.72 -12.20 11.58
N GLY A 141 16.22 -13.31 12.11
CA GLY A 141 15.47 -14.16 13.00
C GLY A 141 16.37 -14.98 13.91
N ALA A 142 15.86 -15.32 15.08
CA ALA A 142 16.51 -16.23 16.01
C ALA A 142 15.46 -17.12 16.69
N GLY A 143 15.86 -18.30 17.14
CA GLY A 143 14.97 -19.25 17.81
C GLY A 143 15.75 -20.27 18.63
N MET A 144 15.03 -20.99 19.50
CA MET A 144 15.59 -22.07 20.32
C MET A 144 14.64 -23.26 20.36
N SER A 145 15.17 -24.45 20.58
CA SER A 145 14.39 -25.67 20.74
C SER A 145 14.95 -26.52 21.88
N TYR A 146 14.05 -27.13 22.66
CA TYR A 146 14.35 -28.14 23.67
C TYR A 146 13.69 -29.47 23.28
N GLN A 147 14.40 -30.59 23.44
CA GLN A 147 13.95 -31.93 23.10
C GLN A 147 14.06 -32.84 24.32
N TRP A 148 13.05 -33.67 24.59
CA TRP A 148 13.04 -34.69 25.66
C TRP A 148 12.86 -36.08 25.07
#